data_AF-A0A967I9U6-F1
#
_entry.id   AF-A0A967I9U6-F1
#
_cell.length_a   1.000
_cell.length_b   1.000
_cell.length_c   1.000
_cell.angle_alpha   90.00
_cell.angle_beta   90.00
_cell.angle_gamma   90.00
#
_symmetry.space_group_name_H-M   'P 1'
#
loop_
_entity.id
_entity.type
_entity.pdbx_description
1 polymer ?
#
loop_
_entity_poly.entity_id
_entity_poly.type
_entity_poly.pdbx_seq_one_letter_code
_entity_poly.pdbx_strand_id
1 'polypeptide(L)'
;PDFRTISEFRRRHLTALAGLFVQVLQLAEQAGLVKLGHVALDGSKIKANASRHKAMSYDRMKKREAELQGEVDRWLKAAEAADQEEDRLYGDKRGDELPAWVADKQKRLEKIRQAKAELEAEAKAAAEEEMRQRAAAEARRKAEGRKKTGKTPAPPKTEPDGRAQRNFTDPQSRILKTKDGYIQGYNAQAAVDATAQIIVAHGLTPGMSDQDQLVPLVDGIEHNLGRKPKQVSADCGYCSETNLAALADRQISAYIAVGRAKHPADAKRKIAAPLTKAMRNKLKRAGYRSRYRLRKQIVEPVFGQIKQARGFRQFMLRGIDKVTAEWALICTAHNLTKLARAA
;
A
#
# COMPACT_ATOMS: atom_id res chain seq x y z
N PRO A 1 20.21 -23.11 12.98
CA PRO A 1 19.32 -22.98 11.79
C PRO A 1 19.90 -21.98 10.78
N ASP A 2 19.98 -22.35 9.50
CA ASP A 2 20.47 -21.45 8.46
C ASP A 2 19.40 -20.43 8.02
N PHE A 3 19.82 -19.41 7.27
CA PHE A 3 18.92 -18.34 6.80
C PHE A 3 17.81 -18.86 5.87
N ARG A 4 18.06 -19.96 5.13
CA ARG A 4 17.10 -20.59 4.23
C ARG A 4 16.00 -21.30 5.01
N THR A 5 16.34 -22.07 6.02
CA THR A 5 15.41 -22.81 6.90
C THR A 5 14.47 -21.85 7.61
N ILE A 6 14.99 -20.73 8.15
CA ILE A 6 14.15 -19.70 8.79
C ILE A 6 13.25 -19.00 7.77
N SER A 7 13.76 -18.71 6.57
CA SER A 7 12.98 -18.10 5.49
C SER A 7 11.86 -19.01 4.99
N GLU A 8 12.12 -20.31 4.87
CA GLU A 8 11.14 -21.31 4.48
C GLU A 8 10.11 -21.57 5.56
N PHE A 9 10.52 -21.65 6.82
CA PHE A 9 9.61 -21.74 7.96
C PHE A 9 8.66 -20.54 7.99
N ARG A 10 9.19 -19.31 7.88
CA ARG A 10 8.37 -18.11 7.77
C ARG A 10 7.39 -18.21 6.60
N ARG A 11 7.88 -18.59 5.41
CA ARG A 11 7.03 -18.72 4.21
C ARG A 11 5.91 -19.73 4.36
N ARG A 12 6.19 -20.89 4.97
CA ARG A 12 5.24 -21.98 5.18
C ARG A 12 4.17 -21.64 6.22
N HIS A 13 4.52 -20.87 7.25
CA HIS A 13 3.65 -20.59 8.38
C HIS A 13 3.12 -19.14 8.43
N LEU A 14 3.25 -18.34 7.35
CA LEU A 14 2.85 -16.93 7.32
C LEU A 14 1.42 -16.67 7.84
N THR A 15 0.45 -17.49 7.43
CA THR A 15 -0.95 -17.33 7.87
C THR A 15 -1.11 -17.60 9.36
N ALA A 16 -0.49 -18.66 9.88
CA ALA A 16 -0.51 -18.97 11.31
C ALA A 16 0.21 -17.89 12.13
N LEU A 17 1.35 -17.42 11.65
CA LEU A 17 2.13 -16.34 12.27
C LEU A 17 1.39 -15.01 12.27
N ALA A 18 0.59 -14.72 11.23
CA ALA A 18 -0.30 -13.56 11.21
C ALA A 18 -1.41 -13.72 12.26
N GLY A 19 -1.96 -14.93 12.42
CA GLY A 19 -2.95 -15.24 13.46
C GLY A 19 -2.43 -15.06 14.89
N LEU A 20 -1.11 -15.21 15.12
CA LEU A 20 -0.50 -14.93 16.43
C LEU A 20 -0.65 -13.47 16.87
N PHE A 21 -0.83 -12.53 15.93
CA PHE A 21 -1.02 -11.13 16.29
C PHE A 21 -2.22 -10.95 17.24
N VAL A 22 -3.35 -11.57 16.90
CA VAL A 22 -4.59 -11.48 17.70
C VAL A 22 -4.40 -12.15 19.06
N GLN A 23 -3.75 -13.32 19.10
CA GLN A 23 -3.49 -14.04 20.36
C GLN A 23 -2.60 -13.22 21.31
N VAL A 24 -1.51 -12.65 20.79
CA VAL A 24 -0.61 -11.78 21.57
C VAL A 24 -1.33 -10.51 22.03
N LEU A 25 -2.21 -9.96 21.19
CA LEU A 25 -2.99 -8.79 21.55
C LEU A 25 -3.99 -9.10 22.67
N GLN A 26 -4.64 -10.27 22.66
CA GLN A 26 -5.51 -10.74 23.76
C GLN A 26 -4.71 -10.90 25.06
N LEU A 27 -3.49 -11.45 25.01
CA LEU A 27 -2.62 -11.52 26.19
C LEU A 27 -2.25 -10.12 26.72
N ALA A 28 -1.97 -9.17 25.82
CA ALA A 28 -1.70 -7.78 26.21
C ALA A 28 -2.92 -7.09 26.84
N GLU A 29 -4.13 -7.43 26.39
CA GLU A 29 -5.36 -6.95 27.01
C GLU A 29 -5.56 -7.54 28.41
N GLN A 30 -5.37 -8.86 28.58
CA GLN A 30 -5.44 -9.53 29.88
C GLN A 30 -4.40 -8.98 30.88
N ALA A 31 -3.20 -8.66 30.40
CA ALA A 31 -2.16 -8.01 31.18
C ALA A 31 -2.45 -6.51 31.46
N GLY A 32 -3.59 -5.98 31.03
CA GLY A 32 -4.02 -4.60 31.28
C GLY A 32 -3.26 -3.54 30.47
N LEU A 33 -2.47 -3.94 29.47
CA LEU A 33 -1.66 -3.04 28.63
C LEU A 33 -2.47 -2.34 27.54
N VAL A 34 -3.69 -2.80 27.27
CA VAL A 34 -4.61 -2.24 26.27
C VAL A 34 -5.86 -1.68 26.96
N LYS A 35 -6.10 -0.38 26.81
CA LYS A 35 -7.28 0.30 27.41
C LYS A 35 -8.23 0.91 26.38
N LEU A 36 -7.78 1.14 25.15
CA LEU A 36 -8.53 1.80 24.06
C LEU A 36 -9.12 3.17 24.42
N GLY A 37 -8.54 3.85 25.42
CA GLY A 37 -8.94 5.21 25.77
C GLY A 37 -8.55 6.20 24.68
N HIS A 38 -7.31 6.10 24.20
CA HIS A 38 -6.81 6.90 23.09
C HIS A 38 -5.89 6.05 22.23
N VAL A 39 -6.16 6.02 20.92
CA VAL A 39 -5.37 5.29 19.94
C VAL A 39 -4.79 6.27 18.92
N ALA A 40 -3.49 6.15 18.65
CA ALA A 40 -2.78 6.95 17.67
C ALA A 40 -2.56 6.12 16.39
N LEU A 41 -2.98 6.65 15.25
CA LEU A 41 -2.80 6.04 13.94
C LEU A 41 -1.72 6.78 13.18
N ASP A 42 -0.85 6.02 12.50
CA ASP A 42 0.14 6.59 11.60
C ASP A 42 0.62 5.56 10.56
N GLY A 43 1.13 6.11 9.46
CA GLY A 43 1.65 5.38 8.31
C GLY A 43 3.15 5.57 8.18
N SER A 44 3.87 4.50 7.88
CA SER A 44 5.28 4.54 7.56
C SER A 44 5.56 3.84 6.23
N LYS A 45 6.26 4.55 5.36
CA LYS A 45 6.73 4.03 4.08
C LYS A 45 7.95 3.13 4.32
N ILE A 46 7.90 1.89 3.84
CA ILE A 46 8.95 0.85 3.99
C ILE A 46 9.29 0.29 2.61
N LYS A 47 10.58 0.03 2.36
CA LYS A 47 11.04 -0.46 1.05
C LYS A 47 10.51 -1.88 0.79
N ALA A 48 10.12 -2.17 -0.45
CA ALA A 48 9.79 -3.52 -0.89
C ALA A 48 11.08 -4.29 -1.25
N ASN A 49 11.02 -5.62 -1.35
CA ASN A 49 12.11 -6.43 -1.90
C ASN A 49 12.16 -6.30 -3.44
N ALA A 50 12.30 -5.07 -3.95
CA ALA A 50 12.27 -4.74 -5.36
C ALA A 50 13.22 -3.59 -5.69
N SER A 51 13.90 -3.68 -6.83
CA SER A 51 14.82 -2.63 -7.28
C SER A 51 14.05 -1.49 -7.93
N ARG A 52 14.35 -0.25 -7.53
CA ARG A 52 13.81 0.98 -8.15
C ARG A 52 14.17 1.10 -9.64
N HIS A 53 15.34 0.58 -10.04
CA HIS A 53 15.82 0.61 -11.43
C HIS A 53 15.13 -0.41 -12.34
N LYS A 54 14.33 -1.33 -11.76
CA LYS A 54 13.50 -2.31 -12.48
C LYS A 54 12.02 -1.92 -12.54
N ALA A 55 11.65 -0.71 -12.12
CA ALA A 55 10.35 -0.14 -12.44
C ALA A 55 10.43 0.44 -13.86
N MET A 56 9.59 -0.03 -14.79
CA MET A 56 9.44 0.60 -16.11
C MET A 56 8.07 1.25 -16.22
N SER A 57 8.00 2.40 -16.88
CA SER A 57 6.74 3.06 -17.22
C SER A 57 6.10 2.37 -18.43
N TYR A 58 4.78 2.48 -18.55
CA TYR A 58 4.01 1.90 -19.66
C TYR A 58 4.55 2.32 -21.05
N ASP A 59 4.92 3.60 -21.23
CA ASP A 59 5.52 4.07 -22.49
C ASP A 59 6.87 3.41 -22.79
N ARG A 60 7.67 3.16 -21.75
CA ARG A 60 8.95 2.46 -21.90
C ARG A 60 8.75 0.97 -22.15
N MET A 61 7.69 0.38 -21.59
CA MET A 61 7.30 -1.01 -21.88
C MET A 61 6.89 -1.18 -23.34
N LYS A 62 6.09 -0.26 -23.92
CA LYS A 62 5.72 -0.29 -25.35
C LYS A 62 6.94 -0.24 -26.26
N LYS A 63 7.88 0.69 -25.99
CA LYS A 63 9.13 0.80 -26.76
C LYS A 63 9.99 -0.46 -26.63
N ARG A 64 10.17 -0.96 -25.40
CA ARG A 64 11.02 -2.14 -25.14
C ARG A 64 10.40 -3.43 -25.66
N GLU A 65 9.08 -3.56 -25.68
CA GLU A 65 8.35 -4.67 -26.32
C GLU A 65 8.64 -4.71 -27.82
N ALA A 66 8.55 -3.58 -28.52
CA ALA A 66 8.86 -3.50 -29.95
C ALA A 66 10.34 -3.83 -30.24
N GLU A 67 11.28 -3.33 -29.42
CA GLU A 67 12.70 -3.65 -29.53
C GLU A 67 12.98 -5.14 -29.30
N LEU A 68 12.42 -5.73 -28.24
CA LEU A 68 12.61 -7.15 -27.91
C LEU A 68 11.92 -8.07 -28.93
N GLN A 69 10.77 -7.66 -29.48
CA GLN A 69 10.13 -8.38 -30.58
C GLN A 69 11.03 -8.36 -31.82
N GLY A 70 11.58 -7.20 -32.19
CA GLY A 70 12.51 -7.10 -33.30
C GLY A 70 13.82 -7.86 -33.08
N GLU A 71 14.31 -7.96 -31.84
CA GLU A 71 15.40 -8.87 -31.49
C GLU A 71 14.95 -10.32 -31.67
N VAL A 72 13.87 -10.78 -31.04
CA VAL A 72 13.40 -12.16 -31.16
C VAL A 72 13.18 -12.57 -32.62
N ASP A 73 12.55 -11.72 -33.44
CA ASP A 73 12.30 -11.98 -34.86
C ASP A 73 13.61 -12.07 -35.66
N ARG A 74 14.60 -11.23 -35.36
CA ARG A 74 15.92 -11.30 -36.01
C ARG A 74 16.64 -12.60 -35.67
N TRP A 75 16.55 -13.05 -34.42
CA TRP A 75 17.23 -14.25 -33.96
C TRP A 75 16.50 -15.53 -34.40
N LEU A 76 15.17 -15.53 -34.47
CA LEU A 76 14.41 -16.62 -35.08
C LEU A 76 14.72 -16.74 -36.58
N LYS A 77 14.83 -15.62 -37.30
CA LYS A 77 15.29 -15.64 -38.70
C LYS A 77 16.73 -16.12 -38.86
N ALA A 78 17.61 -15.78 -37.92
CA ALA A 78 19.00 -16.23 -37.94
C ALA A 78 19.13 -17.72 -37.59
N ALA A 79 18.29 -18.22 -36.68
CA ALA A 79 18.17 -19.64 -36.37
C ALA A 79 17.62 -20.41 -37.58
N GLU A 80 16.52 -19.94 -38.19
CA GLU A 80 15.93 -20.59 -39.36
C GLU A 80 16.87 -20.57 -40.59
N ALA A 81 17.68 -19.52 -40.76
CA ALA A 81 18.72 -19.50 -41.78
C ALA A 81 19.90 -20.44 -41.48
N ALA A 82 20.24 -20.65 -40.20
CA ALA A 82 21.24 -21.62 -39.77
C ALA A 82 20.72 -23.05 -39.94
N ASP A 83 19.46 -23.31 -39.56
CA ASP A 83 18.76 -24.59 -39.73
C ASP A 83 18.69 -24.97 -41.22
N GLN A 84 18.39 -24.01 -42.11
CA GLN A 84 18.38 -24.24 -43.57
C GLN A 84 19.76 -24.55 -44.16
N GLU A 85 20.83 -23.97 -43.58
CA GLU A 85 22.21 -24.23 -44.02
C GLU A 85 22.74 -25.56 -43.46
N GLU A 86 22.36 -25.93 -42.24
CA GLU A 86 22.66 -27.23 -41.62
C GLU A 86 21.90 -28.38 -42.29
N ASP A 87 20.61 -28.21 -42.62
CA ASP A 87 19.82 -29.16 -43.40
C ASP A 87 20.45 -29.43 -44.78
N ARG A 88 21.06 -28.39 -45.37
CA ARG A 88 21.77 -28.48 -46.65
C ARG A 88 23.10 -29.23 -46.55
N LEU A 89 23.75 -29.22 -45.38
CA LEU A 89 25.05 -29.86 -45.15
C LEU A 89 24.96 -31.26 -44.52
N TYR A 90 23.97 -31.57 -43.68
CA TYR A 90 23.99 -32.75 -42.79
C TYR A 90 22.77 -33.68 -42.85
N GLY A 91 21.68 -33.33 -43.53
CA GLY A 91 20.49 -34.19 -43.66
C GLY A 91 19.79 -34.52 -42.33
N ASP A 92 19.02 -35.62 -42.28
CA ASP A 92 17.97 -35.93 -41.28
C ASP A 92 18.38 -36.20 -39.80
N LYS A 93 19.57 -35.80 -39.36
CA LYS A 93 19.95 -35.95 -37.94
C LYS A 93 19.69 -34.67 -37.15
N ARG A 94 18.55 -34.63 -36.46
CA ARG A 94 18.24 -33.61 -35.45
C ARG A 94 19.18 -33.70 -34.25
N GLY A 95 20.18 -32.83 -34.21
CA GLY A 95 20.78 -32.33 -32.98
C GLY A 95 20.45 -30.85 -32.90
N ASP A 96 19.61 -30.47 -31.93
CA ASP A 96 19.78 -29.28 -31.06
C ASP A 96 18.45 -28.73 -30.51
N GLU A 97 18.40 -28.61 -29.19
CA GLU A 97 17.41 -27.79 -28.48
C GLU A 97 17.92 -26.35 -28.38
N LEU A 98 16.99 -25.38 -28.43
CA LEU A 98 17.29 -23.95 -28.31
C LEU A 98 18.21 -23.66 -27.11
N PRO A 99 19.32 -22.91 -27.30
CA PRO A 99 20.21 -22.53 -26.21
C PRO A 99 19.46 -21.83 -25.07
N ALA A 100 19.78 -22.17 -23.82
CA ALA A 100 19.07 -21.69 -22.62
C ALA A 100 18.92 -20.15 -22.53
N TRP A 101 19.80 -19.38 -23.19
CA TRP A 101 19.74 -17.93 -23.21
C TRP A 101 18.63 -17.35 -24.12
N VAL A 102 18.15 -18.11 -25.13
CA VAL A 102 17.00 -17.73 -25.99
C VAL A 102 15.69 -17.89 -25.22
N ALA A 103 15.54 -18.99 -24.46
CA ALA A 103 14.40 -19.22 -23.57
C ALA A 103 14.26 -18.10 -22.51
N ASP A 104 15.38 -17.54 -22.04
CA ASP A 104 15.39 -16.42 -21.10
C ASP A 104 14.88 -15.09 -21.71
N LYS A 105 15.05 -14.87 -23.02
CA LYS A 105 14.53 -13.67 -23.71
C LYS A 105 13.02 -13.80 -23.99
N GLN A 106 12.56 -14.97 -24.43
CA GLN A 106 11.14 -15.26 -24.59
C GLN A 106 10.38 -15.12 -23.26
N LYS A 107 10.90 -15.70 -22.17
CA LYS A 107 10.33 -15.52 -20.81
C LYS A 107 10.29 -14.05 -20.36
N ARG A 108 11.24 -13.21 -20.78
CA ARG A 108 11.22 -11.75 -20.50
C ARG A 108 10.17 -11.02 -21.33
N LEU A 109 10.01 -11.39 -22.60
CA LEU A 109 8.97 -10.84 -23.49
C LEU A 109 7.57 -11.19 -22.96
N GLU A 110 7.34 -12.46 -22.60
CA GLU A 110 6.10 -12.93 -21.99
C GLU A 110 5.79 -12.19 -20.68
N LYS A 111 6.79 -12.00 -19.80
CA LYS A 111 6.60 -11.21 -18.57
C LYS A 111 6.25 -9.75 -18.82
N ILE A 112 6.79 -9.13 -19.88
CA ILE A 112 6.44 -7.76 -20.26
C ILE A 112 5.01 -7.71 -20.80
N ARG A 113 4.63 -8.66 -21.66
CA ARG A 113 3.26 -8.79 -22.19
C ARG A 113 2.23 -9.03 -21.11
N GLN A 114 2.52 -9.92 -20.15
CA GLN A 114 1.66 -10.18 -19.00
C GLN A 114 1.52 -8.93 -18.12
N ALA A 115 2.62 -8.25 -17.79
CA ALA A 115 2.58 -7.02 -16.99
C ALA A 115 1.80 -5.88 -17.68
N LYS A 116 1.86 -5.81 -19.02
CA LYS A 116 1.06 -4.88 -19.85
C LYS A 116 -0.43 -5.22 -19.80
N ALA A 117 -0.79 -6.49 -20.03
CA ALA A 117 -2.17 -6.95 -19.99
C ALA A 117 -2.81 -6.73 -18.61
N GLU A 118 -2.07 -6.95 -17.53
CA GLU A 118 -2.55 -6.71 -16.16
C GLU A 118 -2.75 -5.21 -15.87
N LEU A 119 -1.89 -4.32 -16.39
CA LEU A 119 -2.09 -2.87 -16.28
C LEU A 119 -3.29 -2.38 -17.10
N GLU A 120 -3.48 -2.93 -18.29
CA GLU A 120 -4.63 -2.63 -19.14
C GLU A 120 -5.93 -3.15 -18.49
N ALA A 121 -5.90 -4.32 -17.85
CA ALA A 121 -7.03 -4.86 -17.09
C ALA A 121 -7.33 -4.02 -15.83
N GLU A 122 -6.31 -3.62 -15.05
CA GLU A 122 -6.48 -2.72 -13.90
C GLU A 122 -7.03 -1.35 -14.32
N ALA A 123 -6.53 -0.78 -15.41
CA ALA A 123 -7.02 0.49 -15.96
C ALA A 123 -8.47 0.38 -16.45
N LYS A 124 -8.82 -0.73 -17.12
CA LYS A 124 -10.18 -1.00 -17.56
C LYS A 124 -11.14 -1.20 -16.38
N ALA A 125 -10.74 -1.97 -15.37
CA ALA A 125 -11.53 -2.18 -14.16
C ALA A 125 -11.74 -0.87 -13.36
N ALA A 126 -10.70 -0.05 -13.24
CA ALA A 126 -10.81 1.27 -12.61
C ALA A 126 -11.71 2.23 -13.40
N ALA A 127 -11.63 2.22 -14.74
CA ALA A 127 -12.50 3.01 -15.61
C ALA A 127 -13.96 2.52 -15.55
N GLU A 128 -14.19 1.22 -15.49
CA GLU A 128 -15.53 0.62 -15.33
C GLU A 128 -16.14 0.95 -13.96
N GLU A 129 -15.36 0.86 -12.88
CA GLU A 129 -15.81 1.23 -11.54
C GLU A 129 -16.07 2.73 -11.43
N GLU A 130 -15.22 3.57 -12.02
CA GLU A 130 -15.45 5.01 -12.09
C GLU A 130 -16.71 5.34 -12.93
N MET A 131 -16.96 4.61 -14.02
CA MET A 131 -18.21 4.74 -14.78
C MET A 131 -19.43 4.31 -13.96
N ARG A 132 -19.36 3.21 -13.20
CA ARG A 132 -20.43 2.76 -12.29
C ARG A 132 -20.71 3.79 -11.21
N GLN A 133 -19.68 4.34 -10.58
CA GLN A 133 -19.82 5.36 -9.55
C GLN A 133 -20.39 6.67 -10.11
N ARG A 134 -19.95 7.09 -11.31
CA ARG A 134 -20.50 8.26 -12.01
C ARG A 134 -21.97 8.02 -12.40
N ALA A 135 -22.32 6.83 -12.88
CA ALA A 135 -23.70 6.46 -13.21
C ALA A 135 -24.60 6.42 -11.97
N ALA A 136 -24.13 5.83 -10.86
CA ALA A 136 -24.84 5.82 -9.59
C ALA A 136 -25.02 7.24 -9.00
N ALA A 137 -23.98 8.08 -9.07
CA ALA A 137 -24.06 9.48 -8.65
C ALA A 137 -25.01 10.30 -9.54
N GLU A 138 -25.05 10.04 -10.86
CA GLU A 138 -25.98 10.70 -11.77
C GLU A 138 -27.42 10.22 -11.58
N ALA A 139 -27.64 8.93 -11.33
CA ALA A 139 -28.95 8.37 -10.96
C ALA A 139 -29.47 8.99 -9.65
N ARG A 140 -28.61 9.07 -8.63
CA ARG A 140 -28.93 9.74 -7.36
C ARG A 140 -29.22 11.24 -7.55
N ARG A 141 -28.44 11.94 -8.37
CA ARG A 141 -28.67 13.36 -8.70
C ARG A 141 -30.02 13.57 -9.40
N LYS A 142 -30.40 12.68 -10.32
CA LYS A 142 -31.70 12.72 -11.01
C LYS A 142 -32.85 12.47 -10.04
N ALA A 143 -32.73 11.49 -9.14
CA ALA A 143 -33.72 11.23 -8.10
C ALA A 143 -33.88 12.41 -7.12
N GLU A 144 -32.80 13.14 -6.83
CA GLU A 144 -32.80 14.34 -5.96
C GLU A 144 -33.24 15.64 -6.69
N GLY A 145 -33.62 15.60 -7.97
CA GLY A 145 -34.12 16.76 -8.72
C GLY A 145 -33.12 17.90 -8.97
N ARG A 146 -31.81 17.66 -8.77
CA ARG A 146 -30.77 18.70 -8.89
C ARG A 146 -30.34 18.96 -10.34
N LYS A 147 -30.43 20.21 -10.81
CA LYS A 147 -29.94 20.65 -12.13
C LYS A 147 -28.41 20.50 -12.23
N LYS A 148 -27.93 19.99 -13.37
CA LYS A 148 -26.49 19.79 -13.65
C LYS A 148 -25.83 21.13 -13.96
N THR A 149 -25.05 21.68 -13.03
CA THR A 149 -24.23 22.89 -13.26
C THR A 149 -22.80 22.48 -13.61
N GLY A 150 -22.42 22.57 -14.89
CA GLY A 150 -21.05 22.35 -15.37
C GLY A 150 -20.95 21.41 -16.58
N LYS A 151 -19.81 21.45 -17.28
CA LYS A 151 -19.50 20.53 -18.40
C LYS A 151 -19.43 19.09 -17.91
N THR A 152 -19.99 18.16 -18.69
CA THR A 152 -19.83 16.72 -18.45
C THR A 152 -18.34 16.37 -18.48
N PRO A 153 -17.78 15.75 -17.42
CA PRO A 153 -16.38 15.32 -17.41
C PRO A 153 -16.11 14.37 -18.57
N ALA A 154 -14.91 14.45 -19.14
CA ALA A 154 -14.48 13.50 -20.17
C ALA A 154 -14.63 12.05 -19.66
N PRO A 155 -14.94 11.09 -20.55
CA PRO A 155 -14.98 9.68 -20.19
C PRO A 155 -13.64 9.26 -19.57
N PRO A 156 -13.66 8.38 -18.55
CA PRO A 156 -12.43 7.87 -17.96
C PRO A 156 -11.60 7.17 -19.04
N LYS A 157 -10.30 7.43 -19.07
CA LYS A 157 -9.40 6.83 -20.07
C LYS A 157 -9.30 5.33 -19.79
N THR A 158 -9.55 4.52 -20.82
CA THR A 158 -9.44 3.06 -20.78
C THR A 158 -8.00 2.58 -20.92
N GLU A 159 -7.10 3.43 -21.43
CA GLU A 159 -5.67 3.16 -21.45
C GLU A 159 -5.00 3.62 -20.14
N PRO A 160 -4.00 2.86 -19.63
CA PRO A 160 -3.20 3.29 -18.48
C PRO A 160 -2.51 4.64 -18.78
N ASP A 161 -2.38 5.51 -17.78
CA ASP A 161 -1.52 6.69 -17.89
C ASP A 161 -0.12 6.23 -18.31
N GLY A 162 0.50 6.85 -19.33
CA GLY A 162 1.83 6.48 -19.84
C GLY A 162 2.92 6.51 -18.76
N ARG A 163 2.65 7.22 -17.65
CA ARG A 163 3.50 7.28 -16.44
C ARG A 163 3.20 6.19 -15.41
N ALA A 164 2.19 5.35 -15.58
CA ALA A 164 1.92 4.21 -14.72
C ALA A 164 3.13 3.26 -14.76
N GLN A 165 3.67 2.97 -13.60
CA GLN A 165 4.91 2.19 -13.44
C GLN A 165 4.61 0.91 -12.68
N ARG A 166 5.08 -0.22 -13.22
CA ARG A 166 5.00 -1.53 -12.58
C ARG A 166 6.40 -2.10 -12.46
N ASN A 167 6.67 -2.75 -11.33
CA ASN A 167 7.98 -3.30 -11.05
C ASN A 167 8.02 -4.79 -11.42
N PHE A 168 8.99 -5.21 -12.22
CA PHE A 168 9.11 -6.61 -12.67
C PHE A 168 9.47 -7.59 -11.54
N THR A 169 10.01 -7.09 -10.43
CA THR A 169 10.39 -7.94 -9.28
C THR A 169 9.31 -8.04 -8.22
N ASP A 170 8.55 -6.97 -8.00
CA ASP A 170 7.37 -6.99 -7.12
C ASP A 170 6.24 -6.15 -7.76
N PRO A 171 5.38 -6.76 -8.58
CA PRO A 171 4.37 -6.04 -9.38
C PRO A 171 3.37 -5.21 -8.57
N GLN A 172 3.16 -5.57 -7.29
CA GLN A 172 2.21 -4.90 -6.41
C GLN A 172 2.82 -3.74 -5.62
N SER A 173 4.15 -3.63 -5.58
CA SER A 173 4.83 -2.49 -4.99
C SER A 173 4.68 -1.22 -5.84
N ARG A 174 4.73 -0.04 -5.22
CA ARG A 174 4.62 1.26 -5.91
C ARG A 174 5.73 2.21 -5.48
N ILE A 175 5.97 3.25 -6.28
CA ILE A 175 6.90 4.32 -5.91
C ILE A 175 6.19 5.23 -4.89
N LEU A 176 6.78 5.34 -3.70
CA LEU A 176 6.29 6.15 -2.60
C LEU A 176 7.24 7.32 -2.35
N LYS A 177 6.67 8.51 -2.17
CA LYS A 177 7.41 9.72 -1.80
C LYS A 177 7.70 9.74 -0.30
N THR A 178 8.96 9.80 0.07
CA THR A 178 9.47 9.96 1.44
C THR A 178 10.12 11.34 1.61
N LYS A 179 10.56 11.68 2.83
CA LYS A 179 11.32 12.92 3.08
C LYS A 179 12.65 12.93 2.32
N ASP A 180 13.29 11.76 2.22
CA ASP A 180 14.63 11.59 1.64
C ASP A 180 14.58 11.21 0.14
N GLY A 181 13.45 11.48 -0.53
CA GLY A 181 13.24 11.17 -1.95
C GLY A 181 12.21 10.07 -2.19
N TYR A 182 12.43 9.21 -3.18
CA TYR A 182 11.46 8.20 -3.61
C TYR A 182 11.94 6.78 -3.34
N ILE A 183 11.08 5.94 -2.77
CA ILE A 183 11.34 4.52 -2.52
C ILE A 183 10.35 3.66 -3.30
N GLN A 184 10.78 2.48 -3.77
CA GLN A 184 9.84 1.43 -4.17
C GLN A 184 9.43 0.68 -2.92
N GLY A 185 8.14 0.66 -2.58
CA GLY A 185 7.72 0.17 -1.28
C GLY A 185 6.23 0.02 -1.09
N TYR A 186 5.89 -0.23 0.17
CA TYR A 186 4.53 -0.26 0.68
C TYR A 186 4.40 0.74 1.82
N ASN A 187 3.18 1.23 2.01
CA ASN A 187 2.81 2.09 3.11
C ASN A 187 2.24 1.22 4.24
N ALA A 188 3.04 1.01 5.28
CA ALA A 188 2.71 0.20 6.43
C ALA A 188 2.01 1.03 7.49
N GLN A 189 0.84 0.59 7.93
CA GLN A 189 -0.06 1.31 8.80
C GLN A 189 -0.12 0.62 10.17
N ALA A 190 -0.19 1.41 11.24
CA ALA A 190 -0.38 0.90 12.59
C ALA A 190 -1.31 1.80 13.41
N ALA A 191 -2.16 1.18 14.21
CA ALA A 191 -2.95 1.81 15.26
C ALA A 191 -2.38 1.38 16.61
N VAL A 192 -2.01 2.35 17.45
CA VAL A 192 -1.26 2.12 18.70
C VAL A 192 -2.02 2.68 19.89
N ASP A 193 -2.26 1.84 20.89
CA ASP A 193 -2.88 2.24 22.16
C ASP A 193 -1.93 3.10 23.01
N ALA A 194 -2.45 4.17 23.59
CA ALA A 194 -1.68 5.14 24.35
C ALA A 194 -1.09 4.59 25.66
N THR A 195 -1.65 3.50 26.22
CA THR A 195 -1.33 3.04 27.59
C THR A 195 0.07 2.46 27.66
N ALA A 196 0.38 1.49 26.79
CA ALA A 196 1.66 0.77 26.79
C ALA A 196 2.35 0.77 25.41
N GLN A 197 1.82 1.56 24.45
CA GLN A 197 2.24 1.56 23.05
C GLN A 197 2.06 0.19 22.37
N ILE A 198 0.99 -0.53 22.73
CA ILE A 198 0.62 -1.79 22.07
C ILE A 198 -0.01 -1.48 20.72
N ILE A 199 0.43 -2.17 19.67
CA ILE A 199 -0.19 -2.10 18.34
C ILE A 199 -1.48 -2.92 18.41
N VAL A 200 -2.63 -2.28 18.23
CA VAL A 200 -3.97 -2.89 18.34
C VAL A 200 -4.57 -3.25 16.99
N ALA A 201 -4.11 -2.61 15.92
CA ALA A 201 -4.42 -2.97 14.54
C ALA A 201 -3.28 -2.54 13.61
N HIS A 202 -3.18 -3.22 12.48
CA HIS A 202 -2.18 -2.92 11.45
C HIS A 202 -2.80 -3.06 10.06
N GLY A 203 -2.20 -2.40 9.07
CA GLY A 203 -2.61 -2.47 7.68
C GLY A 203 -1.44 -2.26 6.75
N LEU A 204 -1.63 -2.61 5.48
CA LEU A 204 -0.64 -2.40 4.44
C LEU A 204 -1.34 -1.97 3.17
N THR A 205 -0.85 -0.91 2.54
CA THR A 205 -1.35 -0.47 1.24
C THR A 205 -0.21 -0.16 0.28
N PRO A 206 -0.35 -0.48 -1.02
CA PRO A 206 0.56 0.03 -2.04
C PRO A 206 0.31 1.51 -2.36
N GLY A 207 -0.78 2.10 -1.84
CA GLY A 207 -1.14 3.50 -2.05
C GLY A 207 -0.19 4.48 -1.39
N MET A 208 -0.04 5.66 -2.01
CA MET A 208 0.76 6.76 -1.45
C MET A 208 0.01 7.55 -0.36
N SER A 209 -1.32 7.53 -0.39
CA SER A 209 -2.20 8.26 0.53
C SER A 209 -2.55 7.41 1.74
N ASP A 210 -2.64 8.07 2.90
CA ASP A 210 -3.12 7.47 4.14
C ASP A 210 -4.64 7.62 4.32
N GLN A 211 -5.29 8.41 3.45
CA GLN A 211 -6.70 8.79 3.59
C GLN A 211 -7.62 7.58 3.72
N ASP A 212 -7.45 6.59 2.85
CA ASP A 212 -8.34 5.42 2.79
C ASP A 212 -7.99 4.35 3.83
N GLN A 213 -7.02 4.60 4.71
CA GLN A 213 -6.54 3.63 5.70
C GLN A 213 -7.13 3.84 7.10
N LEU A 214 -7.78 4.99 7.35
CA LEU A 214 -8.33 5.30 8.68
C LEU A 214 -9.43 4.32 9.09
N VAL A 215 -10.45 4.17 8.25
CA VAL A 215 -11.62 3.32 8.53
C VAL A 215 -11.21 1.85 8.64
N PRO A 216 -10.43 1.27 7.70
CA PRO A 216 -9.97 -0.11 7.82
C PRO A 216 -9.18 -0.38 9.12
N LEU A 217 -8.35 0.55 9.59
CA LEU A 217 -7.63 0.38 10.85
C LEU A 217 -8.57 0.39 12.05
N VAL A 218 -9.55 1.31 12.08
CA VAL A 218 -10.53 1.38 13.17
C VAL A 218 -11.40 0.13 13.21
N ASP A 219 -11.81 -0.37 12.05
CA ASP A 219 -12.59 -1.59 11.92
C ASP A 219 -11.75 -2.81 12.34
N GLY A 220 -10.46 -2.80 12.03
CA GLY A 220 -9.50 -3.78 12.53
C GLY A 220 -9.39 -3.78 14.06
N ILE A 221 -9.42 -2.63 14.72
CA ILE A 221 -9.41 -2.57 16.20
C ILE A 221 -10.66 -3.25 16.77
N GLU A 222 -11.83 -2.92 16.22
CA GLU A 222 -13.11 -3.49 16.65
C GLU A 222 -13.17 -5.00 16.37
N HIS A 223 -12.67 -5.45 15.22
CA HIS A 223 -12.57 -6.87 14.89
C HIS A 223 -11.66 -7.64 15.85
N ASN A 224 -10.50 -7.07 16.19
CA ASN A 224 -9.50 -7.75 17.01
C ASN A 224 -9.87 -7.80 18.50
N LEU A 225 -10.51 -6.74 19.02
CA LEU A 225 -10.75 -6.55 20.46
C LEU A 225 -12.24 -6.57 20.84
N GLY A 226 -13.16 -6.61 19.88
CA GLY A 226 -14.60 -6.56 20.11
C GLY A 226 -15.12 -5.21 20.62
N ARG A 227 -14.27 -4.17 20.68
CA ARG A 227 -14.62 -2.84 21.19
C ARG A 227 -13.92 -1.73 20.42
N LYS A 228 -14.58 -0.57 20.36
CA LYS A 228 -14.09 0.63 19.67
C LYS A 228 -13.23 1.51 20.60
N PRO A 229 -12.25 2.24 20.06
CA PRO A 229 -11.51 3.23 20.83
C PRO A 229 -12.37 4.46 21.14
N LYS A 230 -12.22 5.03 22.35
CA LYS A 230 -12.95 6.26 22.72
C LYS A 230 -12.45 7.47 21.91
N GLN A 231 -11.15 7.51 21.64
CA GLN A 231 -10.49 8.63 20.97
C GLN A 231 -9.46 8.12 19.95
N VAL A 232 -9.40 8.79 18.80
CA VAL A 232 -8.44 8.49 17.74
C VAL A 232 -7.70 9.75 17.34
N SER A 233 -6.38 9.67 17.22
CA SER A 233 -5.55 10.73 16.62
C SER A 233 -4.80 10.23 15.40
N ALA A 234 -4.71 11.06 14.35
CA ALA A 234 -4.02 10.70 13.11
C ALA A 234 -3.44 11.94 12.40
N ASP A 235 -2.53 11.73 11.44
CA ASP A 235 -1.89 12.82 10.69
C ASP A 235 -2.79 13.45 9.64
N CYS A 236 -2.31 14.54 9.01
CA CYS A 236 -3.08 15.21 7.98
C CYS A 236 -3.37 14.38 6.74
N GLY A 237 -2.60 13.32 6.49
CA GLY A 237 -2.87 12.34 5.44
C GLY A 237 -4.21 11.61 5.61
N TYR A 238 -4.75 11.53 6.84
CA TYR A 238 -6.02 10.87 7.14
C TYR A 238 -7.22 11.82 7.16
N CYS A 239 -7.01 13.13 6.98
CA CYS A 239 -8.06 14.12 7.13
C CYS A 239 -8.93 14.21 5.88
N SER A 240 -10.17 13.70 5.95
CA SER A 240 -11.22 13.91 4.93
C SER A 240 -12.58 14.03 5.60
N GLU A 241 -13.57 14.64 4.94
CA GLU A 241 -14.95 14.70 5.47
C GLU A 241 -15.52 13.31 5.69
N THR A 242 -15.31 12.41 4.72
CA THR A 242 -15.78 11.02 4.80
C THR A 242 -15.23 10.32 6.03
N ASN A 243 -13.94 10.50 6.31
CA ASN A 243 -13.29 9.92 7.48
C ASN A 243 -13.79 10.52 8.79
N LEU A 244 -13.98 11.84 8.83
CA LEU A 244 -14.51 12.52 10.00
C LEU A 244 -15.96 12.14 10.29
N ALA A 245 -16.77 11.99 9.25
CA ALA A 245 -18.14 11.49 9.34
C ALA A 245 -18.15 10.04 9.83
N ALA A 246 -17.35 9.15 9.23
CA ALA A 246 -17.27 7.75 9.64
C ALA A 246 -16.84 7.58 11.11
N LEU A 247 -15.92 8.42 11.61
CA LEU A 247 -15.57 8.42 13.03
C LEU A 247 -16.70 8.95 13.92
N ALA A 248 -17.44 9.96 13.47
CA ALA A 248 -18.59 10.50 14.19
C ALA A 248 -19.73 9.48 14.29
N ASP A 249 -20.05 8.78 13.20
CA ASP A 249 -21.05 7.71 13.15
C ASP A 249 -20.69 6.55 14.08
N ARG A 250 -19.38 6.27 14.22
CA ARG A 250 -18.85 5.28 15.17
C ARG A 250 -18.75 5.79 16.61
N GLN A 251 -19.15 7.04 16.88
CA GLN A 251 -19.06 7.71 18.18
C GLN A 251 -17.63 7.83 18.72
N ILE A 252 -16.64 7.89 17.82
CA ILE A 252 -15.22 7.99 18.16
C ILE A 252 -14.78 9.46 18.11
N SER A 253 -14.20 9.94 19.20
CA SER A 253 -13.67 11.30 19.26
C SER A 253 -12.39 11.46 18.43
N ALA A 254 -12.52 12.03 17.25
CA ALA A 254 -11.41 12.28 16.34
C ALA A 254 -10.52 13.48 16.75
N TYR A 255 -9.21 13.35 16.53
CA TYR A 255 -8.17 14.37 16.67
C TYR A 255 -7.20 14.26 15.48
N ILE A 256 -7.64 14.71 14.30
CA ILE A 256 -6.88 14.57 13.05
C ILE A 256 -6.37 15.93 12.59
N ALA A 257 -5.08 16.04 12.30
CA ALA A 257 -4.53 17.29 11.81
C ALA A 257 -5.16 17.70 10.48
N VAL A 258 -5.63 18.93 10.39
CA VAL A 258 -5.96 19.58 9.13
C VAL A 258 -4.69 20.20 8.58
N GLY A 259 -4.23 19.77 7.40
CA GLY A 259 -2.94 20.15 6.82
C GLY A 259 -2.66 21.67 6.85
N ARG A 260 -1.37 22.03 6.79
CA ARG A 260 -0.94 23.44 6.68
C ARG A 260 -1.10 23.91 5.23
N ALA A 261 -1.58 25.14 5.04
CA ALA A 261 -1.54 25.80 3.74
C ALA A 261 -0.07 25.93 3.32
N LYS A 262 0.29 25.48 2.10
CA LYS A 262 1.66 25.54 1.59
C LYS A 262 2.12 26.97 1.31
N HIS A 263 1.19 27.87 1.01
CA HIS A 263 1.44 29.30 0.86
C HIS A 263 0.51 30.12 1.76
N PRO A 264 0.95 31.28 2.29
CA PRO A 264 0.09 32.20 3.05
C PRO A 264 -1.16 32.62 2.28
N ALA A 265 -1.06 32.74 0.94
CA ALA A 265 -2.18 33.01 0.05
C ALA A 265 -3.21 31.86 -0.01
N ASP A 266 -2.76 30.60 0.15
CA ASP A 266 -3.63 29.42 0.24
C ASP A 266 -4.33 29.30 1.61
N ALA A 267 -3.94 30.08 2.62
CA ALA A 267 -4.66 30.12 3.90
C ALA A 267 -6.10 30.65 3.73
N LYS A 268 -6.35 31.41 2.64
CA LYS A 268 -7.69 31.86 2.22
C LYS A 268 -8.43 30.85 1.33
N ARG A 269 -7.80 29.75 0.87
CA ARG A 269 -8.52 28.67 0.18
C ARG A 269 -9.44 28.02 1.21
N LYS A 270 -10.72 28.36 1.10
CA LYS A 270 -11.82 27.88 1.92
C LYS A 270 -11.58 26.43 2.32
N ILE A 271 -11.40 26.18 3.62
CA ILE A 271 -11.83 24.89 4.16
C ILE A 271 -13.34 24.90 4.01
N ALA A 272 -13.76 24.48 2.83
CA ALA A 272 -15.14 24.54 2.39
C ALA A 272 -15.99 23.54 3.15
N ALA A 273 -15.34 22.50 3.67
CA ALA A 273 -16.02 21.36 4.22
C ALA A 273 -16.22 21.49 5.75
N PRO A 274 -17.45 21.27 6.24
CA PRO A 274 -17.86 21.68 7.58
C PRO A 274 -17.16 20.90 8.70
N LEU A 275 -16.96 19.58 8.56
CA LEU A 275 -16.32 18.76 9.60
C LEU A 275 -14.84 19.08 9.73
N THR A 276 -14.17 19.34 8.61
CA THR A 276 -12.76 19.74 8.55
C THR A 276 -12.57 21.10 9.25
N LYS A 277 -13.50 22.04 9.07
CA LYS A 277 -13.49 23.33 9.78
C LYS A 277 -13.71 23.13 11.28
N ALA A 278 -14.68 22.31 11.66
CA ALA A 278 -14.94 21.96 13.06
C ALA A 278 -13.72 21.29 13.72
N MET A 279 -13.05 20.37 13.02
CA MET A 279 -11.83 19.71 13.48
C MET A 279 -10.69 20.71 13.71
N ARG A 280 -10.47 21.65 12.78
CA ARG A 280 -9.51 22.74 12.98
C ARG A 280 -9.80 23.50 14.27
N ASN A 281 -11.04 23.92 14.45
CA ASN A 281 -11.45 24.71 15.61
C ASN A 281 -11.28 23.92 16.91
N LYS A 282 -11.62 22.62 16.90
CA LYS A 282 -11.40 21.69 18.02
C LYS A 282 -9.91 21.61 18.40
N LEU A 283 -9.03 21.40 17.42
CA LEU A 283 -7.59 21.34 17.66
C LEU A 283 -7.00 22.68 18.12
N LYS A 284 -7.45 23.80 17.53
CA LYS A 284 -7.03 25.15 17.92
C LYS A 284 -7.45 25.48 19.34
N ARG A 285 -8.70 25.16 19.71
CA ARG A 285 -9.24 25.37 21.07
C ARG A 285 -8.52 24.51 22.10
N ALA A 286 -8.18 23.27 21.76
CA ALA A 286 -7.46 22.37 22.67
C ALA A 286 -5.98 22.75 22.85
N GLY A 287 -5.37 23.40 21.84
CA GLY A 287 -4.00 23.91 21.90
C GLY A 287 -2.98 22.85 22.35
N TYR A 288 -2.22 23.16 23.40
CA TYR A 288 -1.21 22.26 23.99
C TYR A 288 -1.81 21.02 24.66
N ARG A 289 -3.07 21.08 25.12
CA ARG A 289 -3.78 19.96 25.76
C ARG A 289 -4.42 19.00 24.75
N SER A 290 -4.26 19.26 23.45
CA SER A 290 -4.85 18.41 22.40
C SER A 290 -4.26 17.01 22.42
N ARG A 291 -5.14 16.00 22.46
CA ARG A 291 -4.79 14.58 22.34
C ARG A 291 -4.01 14.25 21.07
N TYR A 292 -4.19 15.04 20.01
CA TYR A 292 -3.40 14.97 18.79
C TYR A 292 -1.88 14.99 19.05
N ARG A 293 -1.41 15.79 20.02
CA ARG A 293 0.02 15.93 20.31
C ARG A 293 0.64 14.67 20.89
N LEU A 294 -0.16 13.78 21.48
CA LEU A 294 0.31 12.52 22.05
C LEU A 294 0.83 11.56 20.97
N ARG A 295 0.52 11.76 19.68
CA ARG A 295 1.06 10.93 18.58
C ARG A 295 2.59 10.83 18.60
N LYS A 296 3.27 11.93 18.93
CA LYS A 296 4.74 11.99 19.05
C LYS A 296 5.30 11.07 20.13
N GLN A 297 4.48 10.73 21.12
CA GLN A 297 4.85 9.89 22.26
C GLN A 297 4.26 8.47 22.13
N ILE A 298 3.26 8.27 21.28
CA ILE A 298 2.56 6.98 21.15
C ILE A 298 3.06 6.23 19.93
N VAL A 299 2.78 6.73 18.72
CA VAL A 299 2.98 5.97 17.47
C VAL A 299 4.33 6.23 16.81
N GLU A 300 4.84 7.47 16.89
CA GLU A 300 6.18 7.80 16.35
C GLU A 300 7.30 6.96 17.00
N PRO A 301 7.34 6.75 18.33
CA PRO A 301 8.35 5.90 18.95
C PRO A 301 8.24 4.43 18.56
N VAL A 302 7.02 3.92 18.32
CA VAL A 302 6.81 2.55 17.83
C VAL A 302 7.46 2.37 16.47
N PHE A 303 7.21 3.29 15.53
CA PHE A 303 7.90 3.28 14.24
C PHE A 303 9.40 3.49 14.38
N GLY A 304 9.85 4.35 15.30
CA GLY A 304 11.26 4.53 15.63
C GLY A 304 11.93 3.24 16.12
N GLN A 305 11.27 2.45 16.96
CA GLN A 305 11.78 1.17 17.47
C GLN A 305 11.78 0.07 16.39
N ILE A 306 10.69 -0.05 15.62
CA ILE A 306 10.63 -0.97 14.47
C ILE A 306 11.75 -0.65 13.49
N LYS A 307 11.90 0.63 13.17
CA LYS A 307 12.83 1.08 12.17
C LYS A 307 14.24 1.12 12.74
N GLN A 308 14.57 2.07 13.61
CA GLN A 308 15.95 2.34 14.02
C GLN A 308 16.50 1.25 14.93
N ALA A 309 15.79 0.88 15.99
CA ALA A 309 16.31 -0.08 16.96
C ALA A 309 16.40 -1.52 16.40
N ARG A 310 15.41 -1.95 15.60
CA ARG A 310 15.37 -3.32 15.03
C ARG A 310 15.86 -3.43 13.59
N GLY A 311 16.23 -2.32 12.95
CA GLY A 311 16.75 -2.33 11.59
C GLY A 311 15.75 -2.66 10.49
N PHE A 312 14.44 -2.74 10.76
CA PHE A 312 13.44 -3.08 9.73
C PHE A 312 13.24 -1.91 8.76
N ARG A 313 14.00 -1.90 7.65
CA ARG A 313 13.96 -0.89 6.58
C ARG A 313 13.30 -1.39 5.30
N GLN A 314 13.24 -2.70 5.12
CA GLN A 314 12.85 -3.33 3.88
C GLN A 314 12.14 -4.65 4.17
N PHE A 315 11.06 -4.90 3.44
CA PHE A 315 10.39 -6.19 3.43
C PHE A 315 11.25 -7.24 2.73
N MET A 316 11.20 -8.48 3.21
CA MET A 316 11.95 -9.59 2.62
C MET A 316 11.08 -10.36 1.63
N LEU A 317 9.76 -10.33 1.81
CA LEU A 317 8.80 -10.98 0.92
C LEU A 317 8.32 -10.05 -0.20
N ARG A 318 7.67 -10.64 -1.20
CA ARG A 318 7.13 -9.96 -2.39
C ARG A 318 5.67 -10.35 -2.56
N GLY A 319 4.88 -9.43 -3.08
CA GLY A 319 3.42 -9.56 -3.17
C GLY A 319 2.72 -9.13 -1.88
N ILE A 320 1.59 -8.44 -2.04
CA ILE A 320 0.88 -7.72 -0.99
C ILE A 320 0.48 -8.64 0.17
N ASP A 321 0.02 -9.85 -0.09
CA ASP A 321 -0.44 -10.77 0.96
C ASP A 321 0.72 -11.21 1.86
N LYS A 322 1.84 -11.59 1.23
CA LYS A 322 3.05 -12.03 1.95
C LYS A 322 3.68 -10.87 2.72
N VAL A 323 3.70 -9.69 2.13
CA VAL A 323 4.21 -8.48 2.78
C VAL A 323 3.29 -8.05 3.93
N THR A 324 1.98 -8.22 3.80
CA THR A 324 1.00 -7.93 4.87
C THR A 324 1.22 -8.85 6.06
N ALA A 325 1.39 -10.15 5.83
CA ALA A 325 1.67 -11.10 6.90
C ALA A 325 3.10 -10.92 7.50
N GLU A 326 4.09 -10.49 6.70
CA GLU A 326 5.37 -10.04 7.25
C GLU A 326 5.21 -8.80 8.15
N TRP A 327 4.39 -7.83 7.74
CA TRP A 327 4.09 -6.67 8.58
C TRP A 327 3.40 -7.06 9.89
N ALA A 328 2.40 -7.95 9.83
CA ALA A 328 1.73 -8.50 11.00
C ALA A 328 2.74 -9.11 11.98
N LEU A 329 3.67 -9.93 11.50
CA LEU A 329 4.72 -10.54 12.33
C LEU A 329 5.60 -9.50 13.03
N ILE A 330 5.97 -8.42 12.34
CA ILE A 330 6.74 -7.33 12.94
C ILE A 330 5.94 -6.60 14.03
N CYS A 331 4.63 -6.39 13.81
CA CYS A 331 3.73 -5.85 14.83
C CYS A 331 3.61 -6.79 16.05
N THR A 332 3.45 -8.09 15.82
CA THR A 332 3.43 -9.11 16.87
C THR A 332 4.71 -9.10 17.71
N ALA A 333 5.87 -9.08 17.05
CA ALA A 333 7.17 -9.02 17.73
C ALA A 333 7.30 -7.75 18.59
N HIS A 334 6.75 -6.62 18.12
CA HIS A 334 6.68 -5.41 18.94
C HIS A 334 5.84 -5.59 20.20
N ASN A 335 4.62 -6.12 20.07
CA ASN A 335 3.73 -6.36 21.21
C ASN A 335 4.31 -7.37 22.20
N LEU A 336 4.93 -8.45 21.72
CA LEU A 336 5.63 -9.42 22.57
C LEU A 336 6.76 -8.78 23.37
N THR A 337 7.54 -7.88 22.76
CA THR A 337 8.59 -7.14 23.47
C THR A 337 8.02 -6.25 24.58
N LYS A 338 6.81 -5.71 24.39
CA LYS A 338 6.12 -4.90 25.40
C LYS A 338 5.58 -5.75 26.53
N LEU A 339 4.95 -6.87 26.20
CA LEU A 339 4.48 -7.87 27.15
C LEU A 339 5.62 -8.41 28.03
N ALA A 340 6.73 -8.80 27.42
CA ALA A 340 7.89 -9.35 28.15
C ALA A 340 8.56 -8.34 29.10
N ARG A 341 8.30 -7.04 28.96
CA ARG A 341 8.77 -6.00 29.89
C ARG A 341 7.78 -5.67 30.99
N ALA A 342 6.54 -6.13 30.84
CA ALA A 342 5.45 -5.91 31.79
C ALA A 342 5.19 -7.12 32.70
N ALA A 343 5.63 -8.31 32.26
CA ALA A 343 5.77 -9.52 33.08
C ALA A 343 6.99 -9.43 33.98
#